data_AF-A0A6D0IC60-F1
#
_entry.id   AF-A0A6D0IC60-F1
#
_cell.length_a   1.000
_cell.length_b   1.000
_cell.length_c   1.000
_cell.angle_alpha   90.00
_cell.angle_beta   90.00
_cell.angle_gamma   90.00
#
_symmetry.space_group_name_H-M   'P 1'
#
loop_
_entity.id
_entity.type
_entity.pdbx_description
1 polymer ?
#
loop_
_entity_poly.entity_id
_entity_poly.type
_entity_poly.pdbx_seq_one_letter_code
_entity_poly.pdbx_strand_id
1 'polypeptide(L)'
;VGTVNAGEEVTLLQTDANTNYAQVKDSSGRTAWIPLKQLSTEPSLRSRVPDLENQVKTLTDKLTNIDNTWNQRTAEMQQKVAQSDSVINGLKEENQKLKNELIVAQKKVDAASVQLDDKQRTIIMQWFMYGGGVLGLGLLLGLVLPHLIPTRKRKDRWMN
;
A
#
# COMPACT_ATOMS: atom_id res chain seq x y z
N VAL A 1 -42.36 -67.88 26.08
CA VAL A 1 -42.36 -66.42 26.30
C VAL A 1 -41.05 -65.89 25.74
N GLY A 2 -41.10 -65.10 24.65
CA GLY A 2 -39.89 -64.61 23.96
C GLY A 2 -39.39 -63.32 24.57
N THR A 3 -38.07 -63.15 24.66
CA THR A 3 -37.41 -61.91 25.10
C THR A 3 -36.83 -61.18 23.88
N VAL A 4 -36.95 -59.85 23.86
CA VAL A 4 -36.32 -58.97 22.86
C VAL A 4 -35.23 -58.19 23.57
N ASN A 5 -34.05 -58.05 22.96
CA ASN A 5 -32.91 -57.38 23.58
C ASN A 5 -33.03 -55.85 23.42
N ALA A 6 -32.57 -55.10 24.42
CA ALA A 6 -32.61 -53.64 24.38
C ALA A 6 -31.72 -53.09 23.24
N GLY A 7 -32.29 -52.28 22.35
CA GLY A 7 -31.59 -51.62 21.25
C GLY A 7 -31.62 -52.35 19.90
N GLU A 8 -32.33 -53.47 19.81
CA GLU A 8 -32.61 -54.20 18.56
C GLU A 8 -33.69 -53.48 17.74
N GLU A 9 -33.52 -53.43 16.42
CA GLU A 9 -34.48 -52.80 15.51
C GLU A 9 -35.73 -53.69 15.39
N VAL A 10 -36.90 -53.12 15.66
CA VAL A 10 -38.17 -53.84 15.64
C VAL A 10 -39.20 -53.11 14.79
N THR A 11 -39.99 -53.86 14.02
CA THR A 11 -41.10 -53.31 13.23
C THR A 11 -42.37 -53.29 14.07
N LEU A 12 -42.99 -52.12 14.22
CA LEU A 12 -44.28 -51.99 14.90
C LEU A 12 -45.40 -52.61 14.06
N LEU A 13 -46.14 -53.57 14.61
CA LEU A 13 -47.28 -54.21 13.94
C LEU A 13 -48.61 -53.63 14.39
N GLN A 14 -48.82 -53.53 15.71
CA GLN A 14 -50.08 -53.06 16.27
C GLN A 14 -49.83 -52.38 17.61
N THR A 15 -50.63 -51.37 17.92
CA THR A 15 -50.59 -50.65 19.19
C THR A 15 -51.92 -50.76 19.87
N ASP A 16 -51.94 -51.21 21.13
CA ASP A 16 -53.14 -51.20 21.96
C ASP A 16 -53.07 -50.04 22.95
N ALA A 17 -53.83 -48.98 22.65
CA ALA A 17 -53.88 -47.77 23.46
C ALA A 17 -54.57 -47.99 24.82
N ASN A 18 -55.36 -49.05 24.98
CA ASN A 18 -56.06 -49.34 26.24
C ASN A 18 -55.15 -50.03 27.25
N THR A 19 -54.22 -50.86 26.78
CA THR A 19 -53.30 -51.63 27.64
C THR A 19 -51.91 -51.03 27.74
N ASN A 20 -51.59 -50.01 26.91
CA ASN A 20 -50.28 -49.38 26.79
C ASN A 20 -49.15 -50.32 26.30
N TYR A 21 -49.51 -51.36 25.54
CA TYR A 21 -48.57 -52.28 24.90
C TYR A 21 -48.59 -52.15 23.39
N ALA A 22 -47.45 -52.39 22.78
CA ALA A 22 -47.31 -52.48 21.34
C ALA A 22 -46.81 -53.87 20.95
N GLN A 23 -47.42 -54.46 19.94
CA GLN A 23 -46.95 -55.68 19.31
C GLN A 23 -45.89 -55.30 18.29
N VAL A 24 -44.69 -55.84 18.48
CA VAL A 24 -43.55 -55.61 17.59
C VAL A 24 -43.08 -56.93 16.98
N LYS A 25 -42.54 -56.84 15.76
CA LYS A 25 -41.88 -57.94 15.06
C LYS A 25 -40.39 -57.70 15.05
N ASP A 26 -39.65 -58.66 15.57
CA ASP A 26 -38.20 -58.70 15.56
C ASP A 26 -37.69 -59.13 14.17
N SER A 27 -36.42 -58.83 13.86
CA SER A 27 -35.65 -59.24 12.68
C SER A 27 -35.71 -60.75 12.41
N SER A 28 -35.84 -61.55 13.47
CA SER A 28 -36.00 -63.01 13.42
C SER A 28 -37.44 -63.48 13.12
N GLY A 29 -38.36 -62.56 12.80
CA GLY A 29 -39.75 -62.87 12.44
C GLY A 29 -40.68 -63.17 13.61
N ARG A 30 -40.18 -63.08 14.85
CA ARG A 30 -40.95 -63.35 16.08
C ARG A 30 -41.75 -62.12 16.50
N THR A 31 -42.96 -62.35 17.00
CA THR A 31 -43.83 -61.29 17.52
C THR A 31 -43.79 -61.26 19.05
N ALA A 32 -43.57 -60.10 19.64
CA ALA A 32 -43.58 -59.89 21.08
C ALA A 32 -44.37 -58.63 21.45
N TRP A 33 -44.94 -58.61 22.65
CA TRP A 33 -45.61 -57.43 23.21
C TRP A 33 -44.64 -56.69 24.12
N ILE A 34 -44.40 -55.41 23.82
CA ILE A 34 -43.50 -54.54 24.57
C ILE A 34 -44.28 -53.30 25.05
N PRO A 35 -44.08 -52.82 26.29
CA PRO A 35 -44.68 -51.58 26.76
C PRO A 35 -44.29 -50.40 25.86
N LEU A 36 -45.26 -49.54 25.52
CA LEU A 36 -45.04 -48.36 24.67
C LEU A 36 -43.93 -47.43 25.14
N LYS A 37 -43.71 -47.35 26.46
CA LYS A 37 -42.66 -46.52 27.07
C LYS A 37 -41.23 -47.00 26.77
N GLN A 38 -41.07 -48.22 26.28
CA GLN A 38 -39.79 -48.83 25.93
C GLN A 38 -39.54 -48.83 24.42
N LEU A 39 -40.52 -48.40 23.61
CA LEU A 39 -40.33 -48.10 22.20
C LEU A 39 -39.87 -46.64 22.06
N SER A 40 -38.66 -46.44 21.57
CA SER A 40 -38.19 -45.14 21.10
C SER A 40 -38.09 -45.15 19.59
N THR A 41 -38.59 -44.10 18.95
CA THR A 41 -38.40 -43.82 17.51
C THR A 41 -36.99 -43.31 17.20
N GLU A 42 -36.16 -43.09 18.23
CA GLU A 42 -34.76 -42.72 18.06
C GLU A 42 -33.86 -43.96 17.91
N PRO A 43 -32.91 -43.96 16.95
CA PRO A 43 -31.96 -45.06 16.76
C PRO A 43 -31.20 -45.37 18.05
N SER A 44 -30.99 -46.67 18.33
CA SER A 44 -30.34 -47.10 19.56
C SER A 44 -28.89 -46.59 19.66
N LEU A 45 -28.45 -46.24 20.88
CA LEU A 45 -27.11 -45.69 21.19
C LEU A 45 -25.93 -46.48 20.60
N ARG A 46 -26.13 -47.75 20.23
CA ARG A 46 -25.13 -48.65 19.65
C ARG A 46 -24.66 -48.22 18.25
N SER A 47 -25.49 -47.49 17.49
CA SER A 47 -25.09 -46.90 16.19
C SER A 47 -24.57 -45.47 16.32
N ARG A 48 -24.97 -44.73 17.36
CA ARG A 48 -24.53 -43.34 17.59
C ARG A 48 -23.12 -43.20 18.13
N VAL A 49 -22.62 -44.14 18.93
CA VAL A 49 -21.27 -44.02 19.55
C VAL A 49 -20.16 -43.93 18.50
N PRO A 50 -20.10 -44.80 17.46
CA PRO A 50 -19.06 -44.70 16.42
C PRO A 50 -19.16 -43.41 15.60
N ASP A 51 -20.38 -42.97 15.28
CA ASP A 51 -20.60 -41.76 14.48
C ASP A 51 -20.27 -40.49 15.26
N LEU A 52 -20.56 -40.43 16.56
CA LEU A 52 -20.17 -39.31 17.41
C LEU A 52 -18.66 -39.28 17.65
N GLU A 53 -18.00 -40.43 17.85
CA GLU A 53 -16.53 -40.49 17.96
C GLU A 53 -15.84 -39.99 16.68
N ASN A 54 -16.34 -40.40 15.51
CA ASN A 54 -15.85 -39.91 14.22
C ASN A 54 -16.04 -38.40 14.05
N GLN A 55 -17.17 -37.85 14.50
CA GLN A 55 -17.43 -36.41 14.46
C GLN A 55 -16.48 -35.63 15.38
N VAL A 56 -16.27 -36.09 16.62
CA VAL A 56 -15.33 -35.46 17.56
C VAL A 56 -13.91 -35.47 17.01
N LYS A 57 -13.48 -36.60 16.43
CA LYS A 57 -12.17 -36.71 15.78
C LYS A 57 -12.04 -35.71 14.62
N THR A 58 -13.02 -35.68 13.73
CA THR A 58 -13.03 -34.75 12.59
C THR A 58 -13.01 -33.27 13.03
N LEU A 59 -13.75 -32.94 14.08
CA LEU A 59 -13.77 -31.59 14.65
C LEU A 59 -12.43 -31.23 15.30
N THR A 60 -11.81 -32.17 16.00
CA THR A 60 -10.48 -31.99 16.62
C THR A 60 -9.39 -31.80 15.57
N ASP A 61 -9.42 -32.60 14.50
CA ASP A 61 -8.48 -32.49 13.37
C ASP A 61 -8.66 -31.15 12.63
N LYS A 62 -9.90 -30.68 12.47
CA LYS A 62 -10.16 -29.34 11.91
C LYS A 62 -9.64 -28.23 12.83
N LEU A 63 -9.85 -28.34 14.14
CA LEU A 63 -9.43 -27.31 15.10
C LEU A 63 -7.91 -27.17 15.12
N THR A 64 -7.19 -28.29 15.18
CA THR A 64 -5.72 -28.31 15.15
C THR A 64 -5.16 -27.77 13.82
N ASN A 65 -5.79 -28.07 12.69
CA ASN A 65 -5.41 -27.51 11.40
C ASN A 65 -5.62 -25.98 11.35
N ILE A 66 -6.75 -25.51 11.89
CA ILE A 66 -7.07 -24.09 12.01
C ILE A 66 -6.01 -23.39 12.87
N ASP A 67 -5.67 -23.95 14.03
CA ASP A 67 -4.68 -23.38 14.95
C ASP A 67 -3.30 -23.23 14.29
N ASN A 68 -2.85 -24.27 13.59
CA ASN A 68 -1.59 -24.23 12.85
C ASN A 68 -1.61 -23.18 11.73
N THR A 69 -2.72 -23.08 10.99
CA THR A 69 -2.87 -22.10 9.91
C THR A 69 -2.92 -20.67 10.45
N TRP A 70 -3.59 -20.43 11.58
CA TRP A 70 -3.65 -19.12 12.22
C TRP A 70 -2.30 -18.70 12.78
N ASN A 71 -1.58 -19.61 13.43
CA ASN A 71 -0.23 -19.33 13.93
C ASN A 71 0.70 -18.96 12.79
N GLN A 72 0.66 -19.71 11.68
CA GLN A 72 1.47 -19.40 10.50
C GLN A 72 1.10 -18.04 9.89
N ARG A 73 -0.20 -17.78 9.67
CA ARG A 73 -0.67 -16.50 9.11
C ARG A 73 -0.33 -15.32 10.02
N THR A 74 -0.38 -15.50 11.33
CA THR A 74 -0.03 -14.46 12.30
C THR A 74 1.46 -14.16 12.23
N ALA A 75 2.32 -15.19 12.16
CA ALA A 75 3.75 -15.01 11.97
C ALA A 75 4.09 -14.31 10.64
N GLU A 76 3.46 -14.72 9.54
CA GLU A 76 3.62 -14.10 8.22
C GLU A 76 3.15 -12.62 8.23
N MET A 77 2.02 -12.34 8.89
CA MET A 77 1.51 -10.97 9.05
C MET A 77 2.48 -10.11 9.87
N GLN A 78 2.97 -10.63 11.00
CA GLN A 78 3.94 -9.94 11.85
C GLN A 78 5.20 -9.59 11.06
N GLN A 79 5.71 -10.53 10.27
CA GLN A 79 6.88 -10.33 9.42
C GLN A 79 6.60 -9.29 8.33
N LYS A 80 5.44 -9.35 7.68
CA LYS A 80 5.06 -8.39 6.62
C LYS A 80 4.89 -6.97 7.17
N VAL A 81 4.34 -6.82 8.36
CA VAL A 81 4.22 -5.52 9.04
C VAL A 81 5.60 -4.97 9.36
N ALA A 82 6.49 -5.77 9.97
CA ALA A 82 7.86 -5.33 10.28
C ALA A 82 8.66 -4.93 9.02
N GLN A 83 8.52 -5.68 7.93
CA GLN A 83 9.12 -5.32 6.64
C GLN A 83 8.54 -4.02 6.10
N SER A 84 7.22 -3.84 6.17
CA SER A 84 6.55 -2.61 5.71
C SER A 84 7.00 -1.39 6.50
N ASP A 85 7.10 -1.51 7.83
CA ASP A 85 7.58 -0.43 8.71
C ASP A 85 9.03 -0.04 8.37
N SER A 86 9.90 -1.00 8.08
CA SER A 86 11.27 -0.74 7.65
C SER A 86 11.31 0.02 6.32
N VAL A 87 10.52 -0.39 5.33
CA VAL A 87 10.43 0.30 4.02
C VAL A 87 9.87 1.72 4.18
N ILE A 88 8.82 1.90 5.00
CA ILE A 88 8.22 3.21 5.27
C ILE A 88 9.24 4.16 5.90
N ASN A 89 10.00 3.67 6.89
CA ASN A 89 11.03 4.49 7.54
C ASN A 89 12.15 4.86 6.56
N GLY A 90 12.61 3.93 5.72
CA GLY A 90 13.59 4.21 4.67
C GLY A 90 13.10 5.27 3.68
N LEU A 91 11.87 5.13 3.18
CA LEU A 91 11.26 6.11 2.27
C LEU A 91 11.10 7.48 2.93
N LYS A 92 10.78 7.52 4.23
CA LYS A 92 10.66 8.78 4.99
C LYS A 92 12.00 9.49 5.12
N GLU A 93 13.07 8.75 5.42
CA GLU A 93 14.44 9.28 5.47
C GLU A 93 14.91 9.80 4.12
N GLU A 94 14.68 9.04 3.04
CA GLU A 94 15.03 9.45 1.68
C GLU A 94 14.25 10.71 1.26
N ASN A 95 12.96 10.80 1.57
CA ASN A 95 12.16 11.99 1.28
C ASN A 95 12.66 13.21 2.04
N GLN A 96 13.06 13.06 3.31
CA GLN A 96 13.70 14.14 4.08
C GLN A 96 15.04 14.58 3.46
N LYS A 97 15.86 13.62 3.04
CA LYS A 97 17.14 13.90 2.37
C LYS A 97 16.93 14.66 1.06
N LEU A 98 16.02 14.19 0.21
CA LEU A 98 15.69 14.85 -1.07
C LEU A 98 15.14 16.26 -0.86
N LYS A 99 14.28 16.47 0.15
CA LYS A 99 13.81 17.82 0.51
C LYS A 99 14.95 18.75 0.92
N ASN A 100 15.89 18.26 1.72
CA ASN A 100 17.06 19.04 2.13
C ASN A 100 17.97 19.36 0.92
N GLU A 101 18.19 18.39 0.03
CA GLU A 101 18.96 18.60 -1.20
C GLU A 101 18.28 19.62 -2.11
N LEU A 102 16.95 19.58 -2.24
CA LEU A 102 16.16 20.58 -2.98
C LEU A 102 16.35 21.99 -2.41
N ILE A 103 16.27 22.14 -1.08
CA ILE A 103 16.49 23.43 -0.41
C ILE A 103 17.91 23.94 -0.69
N VAL A 104 18.92 23.08 -0.62
CA VAL A 104 20.31 23.46 -0.90
C VAL A 104 20.50 23.83 -2.37
N ALA A 105 19.93 23.05 -3.29
CA ALA A 105 19.99 23.33 -4.72
C ALA A 105 19.31 24.67 -5.04
N GLN A 106 18.13 24.91 -4.49
CA GLN A 106 17.42 26.18 -4.65
C GLN A 106 18.26 27.36 -4.12
N LYS A 107 18.81 27.25 -2.91
CA LYS A 107 19.69 28.28 -2.35
C LYS A 107 20.93 28.54 -3.20
N LYS A 108 21.51 27.50 -3.83
CA LYS A 108 22.65 27.67 -4.75
C LYS A 108 22.23 28.39 -6.02
N VAL A 109 21.05 28.07 -6.58
CA VAL A 109 20.49 28.77 -7.74
C VAL A 109 20.24 30.24 -7.39
N ASP A 110 19.64 30.52 -6.25
CA ASP A 110 19.36 31.88 -5.79
C ASP A 110 20.67 32.66 -5.51
N ALA A 111 21.67 32.01 -4.92
CA ALA A 111 22.98 32.64 -4.70
C ALA A 111 23.74 32.88 -6.02
N ALA A 112 23.60 31.98 -7.00
CA ALA A 112 24.20 32.14 -8.31
C ALA A 112 23.51 33.25 -9.12
N SER A 113 22.19 33.38 -9.02
CA SER A 113 21.43 34.46 -9.67
C SER A 113 21.77 35.82 -9.06
N VAL A 114 21.89 35.91 -7.73
CA VAL A 114 22.32 37.14 -7.04
C VAL A 114 23.75 37.53 -7.42
N GLN A 115 24.68 36.57 -7.54
CA GLN A 115 26.04 36.85 -7.99
C GLN A 115 26.13 37.27 -9.48
N LEU A 116 25.24 36.74 -10.32
CA LEU A 116 25.13 37.17 -11.71
C LEU A 116 24.65 38.62 -11.82
N ASP A 117 23.74 39.06 -10.94
CA ASP A 117 23.22 40.43 -10.92
C ASP A 117 24.27 41.47 -10.47
N ASP A 118 25.15 41.09 -9.54
CA ASP A 118 26.25 41.97 -9.07
C ASP A 118 27.38 42.12 -10.12
N LYS A 119 27.67 41.06 -10.90
CA LYS A 119 28.67 41.13 -11.98
C LYS A 119 28.21 41.95 -13.20
N GLN A 120 26.91 42.02 -13.47
CA GLN A 120 26.40 42.82 -14.60
C GLN A 120 26.51 44.33 -14.37
N ARG A 121 26.56 44.80 -13.11
CA ARG A 121 26.70 46.23 -12.80
C ARG A 121 28.10 46.79 -13.08
N THR A 122 29.13 45.95 -13.07
CA THR A 122 30.53 46.38 -13.32
C THR A 122 30.87 46.46 -14.81
N ILE A 123 30.21 45.67 -15.67
CA ILE A 123 30.50 45.62 -17.11
C ILE A 123 29.97 46.86 -17.86
N ILE A 124 28.88 47.46 -17.38
CA ILE A 124 28.31 48.69 -17.97
C ILE A 124 29.19 49.93 -17.70
N MET A 125 29.78 50.05 -16.51
CA MET A 125 30.59 51.23 -16.16
C MET A 125 31.87 51.34 -17.00
N GLN A 126 32.52 50.23 -17.33
CA GLN A 126 33.79 50.26 -18.06
C GLN A 126 33.59 50.70 -19.52
N TRP A 127 32.57 50.18 -20.21
CA TRP A 127 32.27 50.57 -21.59
C TRP A 127 31.75 52.00 -21.70
N PHE A 128 30.90 52.46 -20.77
CA PHE A 128 30.45 53.86 -20.74
C PHE A 128 31.60 54.83 -20.48
N MET A 129 32.57 54.48 -19.63
CA MET A 129 33.72 55.33 -19.33
C MET A 129 34.66 55.47 -20.53
N TYR A 130 34.97 54.37 -21.22
CA TYR A 130 35.76 54.42 -22.45
C TYR A 130 35.01 55.10 -23.61
N GLY A 131 33.72 54.81 -23.79
CA GLY A 131 32.89 55.44 -24.84
C GLY A 131 32.68 56.94 -24.62
N GLY A 132 32.34 57.34 -23.40
CA GLY A 132 32.16 58.75 -23.03
C GLY A 132 33.47 59.55 -23.06
N GLY A 133 34.58 58.94 -22.62
CA GLY A 133 35.91 59.57 -22.66
C GLY A 133 36.40 59.85 -24.08
N VAL A 134 36.24 58.88 -25.00
CA VAL A 134 36.62 59.04 -26.41
C VAL A 134 35.73 60.06 -27.13
N LEU A 135 34.42 60.07 -26.86
CA LEU A 135 33.51 61.07 -27.40
C LEU A 135 33.85 62.49 -26.89
N GLY A 136 34.16 62.64 -25.60
CA GLY A 136 34.55 63.93 -25.03
C GLY A 136 35.86 64.46 -25.61
N LEU A 137 36.88 63.62 -25.71
CA LEU A 137 38.16 63.96 -26.34
C LEU A 137 38.00 64.27 -27.83
N GLY A 138 37.21 63.47 -28.56
CA GLY A 138 36.93 63.67 -29.98
C GLY A 138 36.21 64.99 -30.25
N LEU A 139 35.25 65.36 -29.40
CA LEU A 139 34.53 66.63 -29.51
C LEU A 139 35.44 67.83 -29.19
N LEU A 140 36.25 67.72 -28.13
CA LEU A 140 37.23 68.77 -27.79
C LEU A 140 38.23 68.98 -28.92
N LEU A 141 38.81 67.90 -29.46
CA LEU A 141 39.74 67.99 -30.57
C LEU A 141 39.05 68.50 -31.85
N GLY A 142 37.84 68.02 -32.16
CA GLY A 142 37.06 68.48 -33.31
C GLY A 142 36.68 69.96 -33.27
N LEU A 143 36.50 70.54 -32.08
CA LEU A 143 36.22 71.97 -31.90
C LEU A 143 37.50 72.83 -31.90
N VAL A 144 38.60 72.32 -31.33
CA VAL A 144 39.85 73.08 -31.15
C VAL A 144 40.74 73.05 -32.40
N LEU A 145 40.84 71.91 -33.10
CA LEU A 145 41.67 71.78 -34.31
C LEU A 145 41.32 72.80 -35.43
N PRO A 146 40.05 73.08 -35.75
CA PRO A 146 39.68 74.03 -36.81
C PRO A 146 40.11 75.47 -36.51
N HIS A 147 40.29 75.81 -35.23
CA HIS A 147 40.63 77.17 -34.82
C HIS A 147 42.15 77.42 -34.83
N LEU A 148 42.95 76.36 -34.68
CA LEU A 148 44.42 76.45 -34.68
C LEU A 148 45.04 76.24 -36.06
N ILE A 149 44.35 75.56 -36.98
CA ILE A 149 44.85 75.30 -38.33
C ILE A 149 44.37 76.42 -39.26
N PRO A 150 45.24 77.33 -39.74
CA PRO A 150 44.83 78.37 -40.68
C PRO A 150 44.35 77.74 -41.99
N THR A 151 43.10 78.03 -42.35
CA THR A 151 42.48 77.52 -43.57
C THR A 151 43.22 78.07 -44.79
N ARG A 152 43.73 77.18 -45.65
CA ARG A 152 44.27 77.58 -46.96
C ARG A 152 43.10 77.97 -47.85
N LYS A 153 42.87 79.28 -47.99
CA LYS A 153 41.97 79.82 -49.02
C LYS A 153 42.48 79.38 -50.40
N ARG A 154 41.77 78.47 -51.07
CA ARG A 154 41.96 78.24 -52.50
C ARG A 154 41.46 79.48 -53.23
N LYS A 155 42.39 80.21 -53.81
CA LYS A 155 42.12 81.33 -54.70
C LYS A 155 42.00 80.73 -56.09
N ASP A 156 40.76 80.47 -56.52
CA ASP A 156 40.48 80.16 -57.92
C ASP A 156 40.77 81.41 -58.74
N ARG A 157 41.88 81.41 -59.50
CA ARG A 157 42.11 82.38 -60.58
C ARG A 157 42.79 81.70 -61.78
N TRP A 158 41.95 81.57 -62.78
CA TRP A 158 42.06 81.19 -64.18
C TRP A 158 42.86 82.20 -65.03
N MET A 159 43.35 81.72 -66.19
CA MET A 159 44.03 82.38 -67.32
C MET A 159 45.47 82.88 -67.03
N ASN A 160 46.50 82.65 -67.86
CA ASN A 160 46.61 82.30 -69.28
C ASN A 160 47.90 81.48 -69.50
#